data_AF-A0A1M6P827-F1
#
_entry.id   AF-A0A1M6P827-F1
#
_cell.length_a   1.000
_cell.length_b   1.000
_cell.length_c   1.000
_cell.angle_alpha   90.00
_cell.angle_beta   90.00
_cell.angle_gamma   90.00
#
_symmetry.space_group_name_H-M   'P 1'
#
loop_
_entity.id
_entity.type
_entity.pdbx_description
1 polymer ?
#
loop_
_entity_poly.entity_id
_entity_poly.type
_entity_poly.pdbx_seq_one_letter_code
_entity_poly.pdbx_strand_id
1 'polypeptide(L)'
;MSTTQQTKACTCIDRLIAKVPAQADALLDIRLAMTGHGEPGQCVAAYFKLTKTLSGWHRQDLEELRSLLENRIQIEIVVEESNHRSRSCLSLGNNHDLSLYCEEKMKMAALQNKQSNRIFMGFCWAERV
;
A
#
# COMPACT_ATOMS: atom_id res chain seq x y z
N MET A 1 6.86 -10.29 17.85
CA MET A 1 5.82 -10.35 16.81
C MET A 1 4.81 -11.38 17.23
N SER A 2 3.54 -11.00 17.35
CA SER A 2 2.44 -11.96 17.48
C SER A 2 2.32 -12.70 16.15
N THR A 3 2.78 -13.95 16.15
CA THR A 3 2.80 -14.92 15.03
C THR A 3 1.51 -14.89 14.21
N THR A 4 0.39 -14.60 14.86
CA THR A 4 -0.98 -14.56 14.33
C THR A 4 -1.20 -13.61 13.14
N GLN A 5 -0.60 -12.41 13.10
CA GLN A 5 -0.86 -11.46 12.00
C GLN A 5 -0.05 -11.76 10.74
N GLN A 6 1.11 -12.40 10.88
CA GLN A 6 1.93 -12.83 9.75
C GLN A 6 1.34 -14.08 9.09
N THR A 7 0.81 -15.01 9.90
CA THR A 7 0.07 -16.18 9.40
C THR A 7 -1.15 -15.75 8.58
N LYS A 8 -1.95 -14.78 9.05
CA LYS A 8 -3.14 -14.29 8.34
C LYS A 8 -2.82 -13.68 6.97
N ALA A 9 -1.73 -12.91 6.87
CA ALA A 9 -1.30 -12.33 5.61
C ALA A 9 -0.89 -13.41 4.58
N CYS A 10 -0.11 -14.41 5.00
CA CYS A 10 0.25 -15.53 4.14
C CYS A 10 -0.99 -16.31 3.68
N THR A 11 -1.92 -16.62 4.58
CA THR A 11 -3.15 -17.36 4.22
C THR A 11 -4.07 -16.60 3.25
N CYS A 12 -4.17 -15.27 3.38
CA CYS A 12 -4.95 -14.45 2.44
C CYS A 12 -4.35 -14.49 1.03
N ILE A 13 -3.03 -14.31 0.94
CA ILE A 13 -2.30 -14.32 -0.33
C ILE A 13 -2.33 -15.72 -0.97
N ASP A 14 -2.10 -16.79 -0.21
CA ASP A 14 -2.11 -18.17 -0.73
C ASP A 14 -3.50 -18.55 -1.29
N ARG A 15 -4.59 -18.10 -0.65
CA ARG A 15 -5.96 -18.26 -1.18
C ARG A 15 -6.18 -17.49 -2.47
N LEU A 16 -5.66 -16.27 -2.58
CA LEU A 16 -5.71 -15.49 -3.82
C LEU A 16 -4.92 -16.20 -4.93
N ILE A 17 -3.70 -16.69 -4.65
CA ILE A 17 -2.89 -17.42 -5.63
C ILE A 17 -3.65 -18.64 -6.17
N ALA A 18 -4.32 -19.40 -5.31
CA ALA A 18 -5.11 -20.56 -5.72
C ALA A 18 -6.30 -20.18 -6.62
N LYS A 19 -6.92 -19.01 -6.42
CA LYS A 19 -8.04 -18.52 -7.23
C LYS A 19 -7.60 -17.86 -8.53
N VAL A 20 -6.46 -17.18 -8.52
CA VAL A 20 -5.95 -16.38 -9.65
C VAL A 20 -4.48 -16.72 -9.95
N PRO A 21 -4.19 -17.95 -10.41
CA PRO A 21 -2.80 -18.40 -10.62
C PRO A 21 -2.06 -17.54 -11.66
N ALA A 22 -2.78 -16.94 -12.61
CA ALA A 22 -2.21 -16.01 -13.59
C ALA A 22 -1.65 -14.71 -12.97
N GLN A 23 -1.99 -14.42 -11.72
CA GLN A 23 -1.49 -13.27 -10.96
C GLN A 23 -0.64 -13.70 -9.75
N ALA A 24 -0.20 -14.97 -9.71
CA ALA A 24 0.55 -15.52 -8.59
C ALA A 24 1.85 -14.73 -8.31
N ASP A 25 2.56 -14.30 -9.35
CA ASP A 25 3.82 -13.56 -9.19
C ASP A 25 3.62 -12.24 -8.43
N ALA A 26 2.61 -11.44 -8.83
CA ALA A 26 2.30 -10.18 -8.15
C ALA A 26 1.87 -10.39 -6.69
N LEU A 27 1.18 -11.49 -6.41
CA LEU A 27 0.78 -11.87 -5.06
C LEU A 27 1.99 -12.36 -4.22
N LEU A 28 2.92 -13.09 -4.83
CA LEU A 28 4.17 -13.53 -4.22
C LEU A 28 5.08 -12.33 -3.91
N ASP A 29 5.15 -11.33 -4.79
CA ASP A 29 5.89 -10.09 -4.57
C ASP A 29 5.35 -9.35 -3.33
N ILE A 30 4.03 -9.23 -3.20
CA ILE A 30 3.40 -8.64 -2.01
C ILE A 30 3.75 -9.46 -0.76
N ARG A 31 3.71 -10.79 -0.84
CA ARG A 31 4.06 -11.66 0.29
C ARG A 31 5.50 -11.44 0.74
N LEU A 32 6.45 -11.46 -0.19
CA LEU A 32 7.88 -11.27 0.08
C LEU A 32 8.17 -9.90 0.66
N ALA A 33 7.51 -8.87 0.15
CA ALA A 33 7.67 -7.54 0.66
C ALA A 33 7.08 -7.40 2.08
N MET A 34 5.91 -7.97 2.35
CA MET A 34 5.30 -7.99 3.69
C MET A 34 6.07 -8.81 4.74
N THR A 35 6.91 -9.77 4.33
CA THR A 35 7.78 -10.55 5.24
C THR A 35 9.10 -9.87 5.57
N GLY A 36 9.35 -8.65 5.04
CA GLY A 36 10.47 -7.80 5.45
C GLY A 36 11.61 -7.69 4.44
N HIS A 37 11.42 -8.16 3.21
CA HIS A 37 12.45 -8.14 2.17
C HIS A 37 12.17 -7.20 1.00
N GLY A 38 11.07 -6.43 1.03
CA GLY A 38 10.66 -5.61 -0.11
C GLY A 38 10.22 -4.20 0.25
N GLU A 39 10.10 -3.37 -0.78
CA GLU A 39 9.70 -1.98 -0.64
C GLU A 39 8.16 -1.88 -0.54
N PRO A 40 7.63 -1.10 0.42
CA PRO A 40 6.19 -0.96 0.58
C PRO A 40 5.53 -0.30 -0.65
N GLY A 41 6.25 0.56 -1.37
CA GLY A 41 5.76 1.14 -2.62
C GLY A 41 5.48 0.10 -3.70
N GLN A 42 6.30 -0.96 -3.78
CA GLN A 42 6.08 -2.07 -4.71
C GLN A 42 4.84 -2.89 -4.34
N CYS A 43 4.56 -3.07 -3.03
CA CYS A 43 3.32 -3.73 -2.58
C CYS A 43 2.08 -2.98 -3.04
N VAL A 44 2.10 -1.66 -2.85
CA VAL A 44 0.97 -0.80 -3.22
C VAL A 44 0.77 -0.82 -4.73
N ALA A 45 1.85 -0.74 -5.51
CA ALA A 45 1.79 -0.85 -6.97
C ALA A 45 1.25 -2.21 -7.45
N ALA A 46 1.75 -3.31 -6.87
CA ALA A 46 1.26 -4.65 -7.18
C ALA A 46 -0.23 -4.81 -6.83
N TYR A 47 -0.68 -4.26 -5.71
CA TYR A 47 -2.09 -4.24 -5.34
C TYR A 47 -2.96 -3.52 -6.37
N PHE A 48 -2.60 -2.31 -6.81
CA PHE A 48 -3.38 -1.59 -7.83
C PHE A 48 -3.41 -2.31 -9.17
N LYS A 49 -2.32 -2.99 -9.55
CA LYS A 49 -2.29 -3.85 -10.74
C LYS A 49 -3.27 -5.02 -10.60
N LEU A 50 -3.27 -5.68 -9.43
CA LEU A 50 -4.19 -6.78 -9.13
C LEU A 50 -5.65 -6.35 -9.16
N THR A 51 -6.00 -5.23 -8.53
CA THR A 51 -7.40 -4.75 -8.50
C THR A 51 -7.92 -4.38 -9.89
N LYS A 52 -7.07 -3.82 -10.75
CA LYS A 52 -7.40 -3.53 -12.15
C LYS A 52 -7.70 -4.79 -12.96
N THR A 53 -7.00 -5.89 -12.69
CA THR A 53 -7.19 -7.17 -13.39
C THR A 53 -8.35 -8.00 -12.80
N LEU A 54 -8.61 -7.89 -11.50
CA LEU A 54 -9.54 -8.76 -10.76
C LEU A 54 -10.86 -8.08 -10.37
N SER A 55 -11.09 -6.84 -10.83
CA SER A 55 -12.28 -6.05 -10.49
C SER A 55 -13.57 -6.84 -10.80
N GLY A 56 -14.28 -7.25 -9.74
CA GLY A 56 -15.60 -7.88 -9.81
C GLY A 56 -15.67 -9.35 -9.36
N TRP A 57 -14.58 -10.13 -9.47
CA TRP A 57 -14.64 -11.60 -9.27
C TRP A 57 -14.15 -12.06 -7.88
N HIS A 58 -13.28 -11.27 -7.22
CA HIS A 58 -12.67 -11.62 -5.93
C HIS A 58 -12.66 -10.45 -4.93
N ARG A 59 -13.76 -9.69 -4.87
CA ARG A 59 -13.86 -8.46 -4.08
C ARG A 59 -13.52 -8.66 -2.60
N GLN A 60 -14.00 -9.72 -1.97
CA GLN A 60 -13.77 -9.98 -0.54
C GLN A 60 -12.30 -10.28 -0.23
N ASP A 61 -11.64 -11.11 -1.03
CA ASP A 61 -10.21 -11.43 -0.82
C ASP A 61 -9.33 -10.20 -1.09
N LEU A 62 -9.69 -9.36 -2.07
CA LEU A 62 -9.03 -8.08 -2.32
C LEU A 62 -9.24 -7.09 -1.18
N GLU A 63 -10.43 -7.03 -0.58
CA GLU A 63 -10.71 -6.18 0.59
C GLU A 63 -9.91 -6.61 1.82
N GLU A 64 -9.71 -7.92 2.03
CA GLU A 64 -8.82 -8.43 3.09
C GLU A 64 -7.36 -8.04 2.83
N LEU A 65 -6.87 -8.24 1.60
CA LEU A 65 -5.51 -7.84 1.21
C LEU A 65 -5.31 -6.33 1.37
N ARG A 66 -6.30 -5.53 0.97
CA ARG A 66 -6.33 -4.08 1.15
C ARG A 66 -6.17 -3.70 2.61
N SER A 67 -7.00 -4.26 3.49
CA SER A 67 -6.96 -3.97 4.92
C SER A 67 -5.60 -4.33 5.53
N LEU A 68 -4.99 -5.43 5.07
CA LEU A 68 -3.65 -5.81 5.51
C LEU A 68 -2.59 -4.79 5.09
N LEU A 69 -2.64 -4.30 3.85
CA LEU A 69 -1.71 -3.28 3.35
C LEU A 69 -1.92 -1.94 4.07
N GLU A 70 -3.17 -1.49 4.22
CA GLU A 70 -3.52 -0.24 4.92
C GLU A 70 -3.05 -0.23 6.38
N ASN A 71 -3.08 -1.38 7.05
CA ASN A 71 -2.61 -1.51 8.43
C ASN A 71 -1.08 -1.58 8.56
N ARG A 72 -0.37 -1.91 7.49
CA ARG A 72 1.09 -2.15 7.53
C ARG A 72 1.90 -1.09 6.80
N ILE A 73 1.28 -0.33 5.91
CA ILE A 73 1.95 0.68 5.10
C ILE A 73 1.42 2.04 5.50
N GLN A 74 2.34 2.97 5.69
CA GLN A 74 2.07 4.38 5.90
C GLN A 74 2.58 5.18 4.70
N ILE A 75 1.98 6.35 4.51
CA ILE A 75 2.43 7.35 3.56
C ILE A 75 3.28 8.33 4.33
N GLU A 76 4.53 8.47 3.92
CA GLU A 76 5.45 9.47 4.45
C GLU A 76 5.51 10.65 3.49
N ILE A 77 5.33 11.85 4.03
CA ILE A 77 5.44 13.10 3.30
C ILE A 77 6.59 13.88 3.92
N VAL A 78 7.56 14.24 3.09
CA VAL A 78 8.75 14.98 3.50
C VAL A 78 8.75 16.34 2.82
N VAL A 79 8.81 17.40 3.60
CA VAL A 79 8.97 18.77 3.11
C VAL A 79 10.43 19.16 3.28
N GLU A 80 11.14 19.34 2.16
CA GLU A 80 12.61 19.47 2.12
C GLU A 80 13.11 20.65 2.95
N GLU A 81 12.48 21.82 2.79
CA GLU A 81 12.98 23.07 3.38
C GLU A 81 12.76 23.17 4.89
N SER A 82 11.72 22.53 5.43
CA SER A 82 11.38 22.57 6.86
C SER A 82 11.87 21.35 7.62
N ASN A 83 12.47 20.37 6.93
CA ASN A 83 12.74 19.02 7.46
C ASN A 83 11.52 18.40 8.16
N HIS A 84 10.32 18.84 7.77
CA HIS A 84 9.07 18.36 8.36
C HIS A 84 8.72 17.03 7.71
N ARG A 85 8.53 16.01 8.55
CA ARG A 85 8.05 14.69 8.13
C ARG A 85 6.71 14.44 8.76
N SER A 86 5.71 14.17 7.94
CA SER A 86 4.41 13.71 8.39
C SER A 86 4.15 12.31 7.87
N ARG A 87 3.53 11.49 8.71
CA ARG A 87 3.12 10.14 8.35
C ARG A 87 1.61 10.05 8.47
N SER A 88 0.98 9.39 7.50
CA SER A 88 -0.46 9.17 7.49
C SER A 88 -0.77 7.73 7.11
N CYS A 89 -1.93 7.24 7.54
CA CYS A 89 -2.38 5.90 7.18
C CYS A 89 -2.59 5.79 5.67
N LEU A 90 -2.17 4.67 5.10
CA LEU A 90 -2.57 4.31 3.75
C LEU A 90 -4.07 4.02 3.74
N SER A 91 -4.75 4.53 2.71
CA SER A 91 -6.19 4.32 2.49
C SER A 91 -6.41 4.11 1.01
N LEU A 92 -6.48 2.86 0.58
CA LEU A 92 -6.65 2.44 -0.81
C LEU A 92 -8.15 2.46 -1.13
N GLY A 93 -8.56 3.36 -2.02
CA GLY A 93 -9.93 3.37 -2.54
C GLY A 93 -10.15 2.24 -3.55
N ASN A 94 -11.38 1.75 -3.67
CA ASN A 94 -11.70 0.68 -4.63
C ASN A 94 -11.61 1.12 -6.12
N ASN A 95 -11.56 2.43 -6.39
CA ASN A 95 -11.61 3.01 -7.74
C ASN A 95 -10.42 3.92 -8.08
N HIS A 96 -9.37 3.96 -7.25
CA HIS A 96 -8.23 4.83 -7.53
C HIS A 96 -7.16 4.09 -8.34
N ASP A 97 -6.55 4.79 -9.29
CA ASP A 97 -5.27 4.41 -9.87
C ASP A 97 -4.15 4.88 -8.92
N LEU A 98 -3.02 4.17 -8.88
CA LEU A 98 -1.87 4.56 -8.06
C LEU A 98 -1.45 6.02 -8.32
N SER A 99 -1.46 6.42 -9.58
CA SER A 99 -1.01 7.75 -10.01
C SER A 99 -1.94 8.83 -9.48
N LEU A 100 -3.26 8.62 -9.64
CA LEU A 100 -4.29 9.52 -9.13
C LEU A 100 -4.23 9.61 -7.60
N TYR A 101 -4.04 8.47 -6.93
CA TYR A 101 -3.89 8.42 -5.48
C TYR A 101 -2.70 9.26 -4.99
N CYS A 102 -1.54 9.09 -5.63
CA CYS A 102 -0.32 9.83 -5.32
C CYS A 102 -0.51 11.33 -5.56
N GLU A 103 -1.13 11.72 -6.68
CA GLU A 103 -1.41 13.12 -7.01
C GLU A 103 -2.34 13.79 -5.98
N GLU A 104 -3.41 13.11 -5.57
CA GLU A 104 -4.34 13.62 -4.55
C GLU A 104 -3.62 13.84 -3.22
N LYS A 105 -2.81 12.88 -2.78
CA LYS A 105 -2.05 12.99 -1.53
C LYS A 105 -1.02 14.13 -1.57
N MET A 106 -0.31 14.28 -2.69
CA MET A 106 0.62 15.40 -2.88
C MET A 106 -0.12 16.75 -2.93
N LYS A 107 -1.28 16.84 -3.58
CA LYS A 107 -2.12 18.05 -3.58
C LYS A 107 -2.58 18.42 -2.17
N MET A 108 -3.04 17.46 -1.38
CA MET A 108 -3.44 17.73 0.01
C MET A 108 -2.25 18.22 0.85
N ALA A 109 -1.07 17.61 0.68
CA ALA A 109 0.15 18.04 1.34
C ALA A 109 0.55 19.47 0.94
N ALA A 110 0.44 19.80 -0.35
CA ALA A 110 0.72 21.14 -0.87
C ALA A 110 -0.27 22.19 -0.35
N LEU A 111 -1.56 21.87 -0.25
CA LEU A 111 -2.57 22.79 0.30
C LEU A 111 -2.33 23.10 1.79
N GLN A 112 -1.81 22.14 2.55
CA GLN A 112 -1.44 22.34 3.95
C GLN A 112 -0.16 23.18 4.10
N ASN A 113 0.75 23.11 3.13
CA ASN A 113 1.99 23.86 3.10
C ASN A 113 1.84 25.08 2.18
N LYS A 114 1.43 26.23 2.74
CA LYS A 114 1.20 27.49 2.01
C LYS A 114 2.45 28.11 1.34
N GLN A 115 3.60 27.47 1.41
CA GLN A 115 4.86 27.91 0.83
C GLN A 115 5.25 26.99 -0.34
N SER A 116 5.99 27.51 -1.32
CA SER A 116 6.48 26.79 -2.51
C SER A 116 7.58 25.76 -2.19
N ASN A 117 7.37 24.95 -1.16
CA ASN A 117 8.36 24.00 -0.68
C ASN A 117 8.32 22.75 -1.55
N ARG A 118 9.47 22.14 -1.79
CA ARG A 118 9.55 20.81 -2.42
C ARG A 118 8.99 19.77 -1.47
N ILE A 119 7.97 19.05 -1.94
CA ILE A 119 7.29 17.99 -1.21
C ILE A 119 7.61 16.66 -1.88
N PHE A 120 8.10 15.72 -1.09
CA PHE A 120 8.33 14.34 -1.50
C PHE A 120 7.31 13.44 -0.81
N MET A 121 6.79 12.47 -1.54
CA MET A 121 5.91 11.45 -1.00
C MET A 121 6.53 10.07 -1.20
N GLY A 122 6.50 9.26 -0.16
CA GLY A 122 6.93 7.87 -0.19
C GLY A 122 5.97 6.96 0.57
N PHE A 123 6.18 5.67 0.42
CA PHE A 123 5.54 4.65 1.25
C PHE A 123 6.57 4.10 2.22
N CYS A 124 6.20 3.92 3.48
CA CYS A 124 7.04 3.31 4.49
C CYS A 124 6.25 2.22 5.24
N TRP A 125 6.96 1.26 5.83
CA TRP A 125 6.32 0.31 6.73
C TRP A 125 5.92 1.05 8.01
N ALA A 126 4.70 0.80 8.48
CA ALA A 126 4.24 1.32 9.75
C ALA A 126 5.20 0.87 10.87
N GLU A 127 5.71 1.82 11.65
CA GLU A 127 6.56 1.50 12.80
C GLU A 127 5.77 0.62 13.79
N ARG A 128 6.41 -0.44 14.27
CA ARG A 128 5.85 -1.31 15.30
C ARG A 128 5.66 -0.49 16.57
N VAL A 129 4.42 -0.12 16.89
CA VAL A 129 4.04 0.30 18.25
C VAL A 129 4.00 -0.93 19.14
#